data_AF-K2P8C3-F1
#
_entry.id   AF-K2P8C3-F1
#
_cell.length_a   1.000
_cell.length_b   1.000
_cell.length_c   1.000
_cell.angle_alpha   90.00
_cell.angle_beta   90.00
_cell.angle_gamma   90.00
#
_symmetry.space_group_name_H-M   'P 1'
#
loop_
_entity.id
_entity.type
_entity.pdbx_description
1 polymer ?
#
loop_
_entity_poly.entity_id
_entity_poly.type
_entity_poly.pdbx_seq_one_letter_code
_entity_poly.pdbx_strand_id
1 'polypeptide(L)'
;MNVPTATPKRADTKKARLLSLDDLDKRTAAARYAFDLRDSVIADLGGEGSLSAIKLEMASSLAVMSAMISDASARFLRGEQIDPGSVATLVNSRNRTAQLLGMDRVMKDANDLDAYIAGRA
;
A
#
# COMPACT_ATOMS: atom_id res chain seq x y z
N MET A 1 40.46 8.63 -53.03
CA MET A 1 39.17 9.21 -52.63
C MET A 1 38.82 8.59 -51.28
N ASN A 2 39.00 9.32 -50.18
CA ASN A 2 38.91 8.78 -48.81
C ASN A 2 37.50 9.03 -48.27
N VAL A 3 36.76 7.98 -47.92
CA VAL A 3 35.40 8.08 -47.39
C VAL A 3 35.49 8.23 -45.86
N PRO A 4 34.96 9.29 -45.24
CA PRO A 4 34.97 9.39 -43.79
C PRO A 4 33.91 8.45 -43.20
N THR A 5 34.37 7.38 -42.54
CA THR A 5 33.53 6.48 -41.75
C THR A 5 33.16 7.16 -40.44
N ALA A 6 32.10 7.96 -40.43
CA ALA A 6 31.54 8.48 -39.19
C ALA A 6 30.94 7.32 -38.38
N THR A 7 31.54 7.02 -37.23
CA THR A 7 31.02 6.02 -36.29
C THR A 7 29.66 6.48 -35.76
N PRO A 8 28.59 5.66 -35.81
CA PRO A 8 27.28 6.09 -35.34
C PRO A 8 27.34 6.33 -33.82
N LYS A 9 26.96 7.55 -33.41
CA LYS A 9 26.81 7.94 -32.00
C LYS A 9 25.69 7.09 -31.39
N ARG A 10 26.00 6.22 -30.42
CA ARG A 10 25.00 5.42 -29.69
C ARG A 10 23.93 6.36 -29.15
N ALA A 11 22.69 6.14 -29.54
CA ALA A 11 21.55 6.86 -28.97
C ALA A 11 21.48 6.53 -27.47
N ASP A 12 21.47 7.57 -26.63
CA ASP A 12 21.23 7.44 -25.19
C ASP A 12 19.82 6.88 -24.98
N THR A 13 19.71 5.56 -24.84
CA THR A 13 18.48 4.91 -24.40
C THR A 13 18.21 5.39 -22.98
N LYS A 14 17.19 6.25 -22.83
CA LYS A 14 16.71 6.69 -21.50
C LYS A 14 16.47 5.44 -20.66
N LYS A 15 17.24 5.28 -19.57
CA LYS A 15 17.10 4.16 -18.64
C LYS A 15 15.66 4.13 -18.12
N ALA A 16 15.07 2.94 -18.05
CA ALA A 16 13.76 2.78 -17.45
C ALA A 16 13.80 3.26 -15.98
N ARG A 17 12.97 4.23 -15.64
CA ARG A 17 12.87 4.75 -14.27
C ARG A 17 11.63 4.15 -13.62
N LEU A 18 11.84 3.19 -12.72
CA LEU A 18 10.78 2.69 -11.85
C LEU A 18 10.46 3.75 -10.80
N LEU A 19 9.18 3.89 -10.49
CA LEU A 19 8.69 4.77 -9.44
C LEU A 19 8.45 3.97 -8.16
N SER A 20 8.62 4.64 -7.03
CA SER A 20 8.40 4.13 -5.68
C SER A 20 7.44 5.06 -4.92
N LEU A 21 7.02 4.62 -3.73
CA LEU A 21 6.24 5.46 -2.82
C LEU A 21 6.98 6.77 -2.49
N ASP A 22 8.31 6.74 -2.40
CA ASP A 22 9.14 7.90 -2.09
C ASP A 22 9.17 8.97 -3.21
N ASP A 23 8.76 8.60 -4.43
CA ASP A 23 8.67 9.52 -5.56
C ASP A 23 7.36 10.34 -5.58
N LEU A 24 6.41 10.07 -4.67
CA LEU A 24 5.14 10.80 -4.59
C LEU A 24 5.28 12.19 -3.98
N ASP A 25 4.49 13.15 -4.48
CA ASP A 25 4.31 14.45 -3.81
C ASP A 25 3.61 14.23 -2.47
N LYS A 26 4.39 14.34 -1.39
CA LYS A 26 3.98 14.16 0.01
C LYS A 26 2.91 15.16 0.48
N ARG A 27 2.56 16.16 -0.34
CA ARG A 27 1.49 17.13 -0.04
C ARG A 27 0.12 16.67 -0.54
N THR A 28 0.01 15.54 -1.23
CA THR A 28 -1.31 14.99 -1.58
C THR A 28 -1.91 14.24 -0.39
N ALA A 29 -3.25 14.21 -0.29
CA ALA A 29 -3.93 13.48 0.79
C ALA A 29 -3.65 11.98 0.72
N ALA A 30 -3.62 11.41 -0.49
CA ALA A 30 -3.30 10.00 -0.72
C ALA A 30 -1.85 9.67 -0.32
N ALA A 31 -0.88 10.51 -0.68
CA ALA A 31 0.50 10.29 -0.27
C ALA A 31 0.66 10.37 1.25
N ARG A 32 0.12 11.42 1.90
CA ARG A 32 0.15 11.52 3.37
C ARG A 32 -0.43 10.27 4.03
N TYR A 33 -1.63 9.87 3.64
CA TYR A 33 -2.27 8.68 4.16
C TYR A 33 -1.39 7.42 4.00
N ALA A 34 -0.77 7.24 2.83
CA ALA A 34 0.10 6.10 2.59
C ALA A 34 1.38 6.15 3.45
N PHE A 35 2.05 7.29 3.57
CA PHE A 35 3.22 7.42 4.45
C PHE A 35 2.85 7.22 5.92
N ASP A 36 1.80 7.88 6.39
CA ASP A 36 1.35 7.79 7.78
C ASP A 36 0.99 6.35 8.16
N LEU A 37 0.28 5.64 7.28
CA LEU A 37 -0.07 4.25 7.49
C LEU A 37 1.16 3.33 7.46
N ARG A 38 2.09 3.53 6.50
CA ARG A 38 3.33 2.76 6.41
C ARG A 38 4.12 2.90 7.72
N ASP A 39 4.32 4.12 8.16
CA ASP A 39 5.13 4.43 9.34
C ASP A 39 4.47 3.92 10.61
N SER A 40 3.15 4.01 10.72
CA SER A 40 2.39 3.44 11.84
C SER A 40 2.51 1.93 11.90
N VAL A 41 2.36 1.24 10.76
CA VAL A 41 2.52 -0.23 10.67
C VAL A 41 3.95 -0.64 11.05
N ILE A 42 4.96 0.10 10.58
CA ILE A 42 6.35 -0.17 10.94
C ILE A 42 6.57 0.02 12.45
N ALA A 43 6.01 1.09 13.03
CA ALA A 43 6.10 1.36 14.46
C ALA A 43 5.43 0.25 15.30
N ASP A 44 4.24 -0.19 14.91
CA ASP A 44 3.50 -1.28 15.56
C ASP A 44 4.29 -2.60 15.56
N LEU A 45 5.09 -2.84 14.52
CA LEU A 45 5.93 -4.02 14.37
C LEU A 45 7.32 -3.89 15.05
N GLY A 46 7.54 -2.84 15.84
CA GLY A 46 8.78 -2.62 16.58
C GLY A 46 9.79 -1.67 15.93
N GLY A 47 9.40 -0.99 14.85
CA GLY A 47 10.23 0.00 14.15
C GLY A 47 11.13 -0.62 13.07
N GLU A 48 11.75 0.26 12.26
CA GLU A 48 12.50 -0.16 11.06
C GLU A 48 13.65 -1.13 11.37
N GLY A 49 14.39 -0.89 12.46
CA GLY A 49 15.54 -1.72 12.86
C GLY A 49 15.18 -3.14 13.28
N SER A 50 13.90 -3.41 13.59
CA SER A 50 13.40 -4.73 13.97
C SER A 50 12.82 -5.51 12.79
N LEU A 51 12.75 -4.90 11.61
CA LEU A 51 12.14 -5.48 10.42
C LEU A 51 13.20 -5.87 9.37
N SER A 52 12.97 -7.02 8.73
CA SER A 52 13.72 -7.38 7.53
C SER A 52 13.29 -6.51 6.35
N ALA A 53 14.16 -6.37 5.34
CA ALA A 53 13.88 -5.58 4.15
C ALA A 53 12.56 -5.96 3.45
N ILE A 54 12.22 -7.25 3.41
CA ILE A 54 10.96 -7.70 2.82
C ILE A 54 9.74 -7.23 3.62
N LYS A 55 9.82 -7.18 4.96
CA LYS A 55 8.72 -6.67 5.79
C LYS A 55 8.54 -5.16 5.63
N LEU A 56 9.64 -4.41 5.45
CA LEU A 56 9.59 -2.98 5.14
C LEU A 56 8.93 -2.71 3.78
N GLU A 57 9.28 -3.50 2.77
CA GLU A 57 8.64 -3.42 1.46
C GLU A 57 7.15 -3.76 1.56
N MET A 58 6.81 -4.85 2.26
CA MET A 58 5.42 -5.26 2.47
C MET A 58 4.58 -4.20 3.18
N ALA A 59 5.14 -3.47 4.15
CA ALA A 59 4.47 -2.34 4.80
C ALA A 59 4.17 -1.21 3.79
N SER A 60 5.11 -0.93 2.88
CA SER A 60 4.93 0.06 1.82
C SER A 60 3.85 -0.37 0.82
N SER A 61 3.89 -1.63 0.37
CA SER A 61 2.88 -2.22 -0.50
C SER A 61 1.48 -2.24 0.15
N LEU A 62 1.39 -2.56 1.44
CA LEU A 62 0.14 -2.51 2.20
C LEU A 62 -0.43 -1.09 2.26
N ALA A 63 0.41 -0.08 2.49
CA ALA A 63 -0.03 1.31 2.54
C ALA A 63 -0.58 1.79 1.19
N VAL A 64 0.10 1.48 0.09
CA VAL A 64 -0.35 1.82 -1.28
C VAL A 64 -1.69 1.15 -1.60
N MET A 65 -1.81 -0.16 -1.35
CA MET A 65 -3.09 -0.87 -1.58
C MET A 65 -4.22 -0.28 -0.73
N SER A 66 -3.93 0.12 0.50
CA SER A 66 -4.91 0.77 1.39
C SER A 66 -5.40 2.10 0.81
N ALA A 67 -4.50 2.90 0.24
CA ALA A 67 -4.87 4.18 -0.38
C ALA A 67 -5.75 3.95 -1.62
N MET A 68 -5.42 2.96 -2.44
CA MET A 68 -6.20 2.58 -3.63
C MET A 68 -7.61 2.10 -3.26
N ILE A 69 -7.74 1.26 -2.22
CA ILE A 69 -9.05 0.78 -1.74
C ILE A 69 -9.88 1.95 -1.20
N SER A 70 -9.27 2.87 -0.46
CA SER A 70 -9.96 4.05 0.06
C SER A 70 -10.48 4.94 -1.07
N ASP A 71 -9.67 5.19 -2.11
CA ASP A 71 -10.09 5.95 -3.29
C ASP A 71 -11.25 5.27 -4.01
N ALA A 72 -11.09 3.98 -4.35
CA ALA A 72 -12.13 3.21 -5.06
C ALA A 72 -13.46 3.20 -4.28
N SER A 73 -13.40 3.03 -2.95
CA SER A 73 -14.58 3.06 -2.09
C SER A 73 -15.25 4.42 -2.07
N ALA A 74 -14.48 5.51 -1.95
CA ALA A 74 -15.02 6.87 -1.98
C ALA A 74 -15.67 7.19 -3.33
N ARG A 75 -15.05 6.79 -4.44
CA ARG A 75 -15.59 6.97 -5.80
C ARG A 75 -16.90 6.21 -5.98
N PHE A 76 -16.95 4.96 -5.52
CA PHE A 76 -18.19 4.18 -5.55
C PHE A 76 -19.32 4.83 -4.75
N LEU A 77 -19.04 5.33 -3.55
CA LEU A 77 -20.03 6.01 -2.70
C LEU A 77 -20.53 7.32 -3.32
N ARG A 78 -19.77 7.95 -4.23
CA ARG A 78 -20.21 9.11 -5.03
C ARG A 78 -21.03 8.72 -6.26
N GLY A 79 -21.28 7.43 -6.48
CA GLY A 79 -22.01 6.92 -7.64
C GLY A 79 -21.15 6.74 -8.90
N GLU A 80 -19.82 6.78 -8.77
CA GLU A 80 -18.94 6.42 -9.90
C GLU A 80 -18.95 4.91 -10.11
N GLN A 81 -18.88 4.50 -11.39
CA GLN A 81 -18.72 3.10 -11.73
C GLN A 81 -17.30 2.64 -11.43
N ILE A 82 -17.20 1.66 -10.53
CA ILE A 82 -15.96 0.94 -10.24
C ILE A 82 -16.16 -0.53 -10.60
N ASP A 83 -15.07 -1.23 -10.93
CA ASP A 83 -15.09 -2.68 -11.08
C ASP A 83 -14.95 -3.35 -9.69
N PRO A 84 -16.00 -4.04 -9.19
CA PRO A 84 -15.93 -4.71 -7.90
C PRO A 84 -14.89 -5.84 -7.87
N GLY A 85 -14.60 -6.47 -9.01
CA GLY A 85 -13.61 -7.55 -9.10
C GLY A 85 -12.19 -7.06 -8.83
N SER A 86 -11.83 -5.90 -9.42
CA SER A 86 -10.56 -5.22 -9.17
C SER A 86 -10.41 -4.82 -7.69
N VAL A 87 -11.47 -4.27 -7.08
CA VAL A 87 -11.44 -3.88 -5.66
C VAL A 87 -11.31 -5.11 -4.76
N ALA A 88 -12.05 -6.18 -5.02
CA ALA A 88 -11.94 -7.43 -4.27
C ALA A 88 -10.53 -8.02 -4.33
N THR A 89 -9.89 -7.97 -5.50
CA THR A 89 -8.51 -8.41 -5.69
C THR A 89 -7.52 -7.58 -4.86
N LEU A 90 -7.68 -6.25 -4.82
CA LEU A 90 -6.86 -5.38 -3.98
C LEU A 90 -7.05 -5.67 -2.49
N VAL A 91 -8.30 -5.82 -2.04
CA VAL A 91 -8.63 -6.12 -0.64
C VAL A 91 -8.03 -7.47 -0.22
N ASN A 92 -8.15 -8.50 -1.05
CA ASN A 92 -7.60 -9.82 -0.76
C ASN A 92 -6.08 -9.80 -0.66
N SER A 93 -5.40 -9.15 -1.62
CA SER A 93 -3.94 -8.97 -1.58
C SER A 93 -3.50 -8.20 -0.34
N ARG A 94 -4.17 -7.09 -0.02
CA ARG A 94 -3.92 -6.29 1.19
C ARG A 94 -4.06 -7.12 2.46
N ASN A 95 -5.16 -7.86 2.60
CA ASN A 95 -5.42 -8.68 3.77
C ASN A 95 -4.35 -9.78 3.93
N ARG A 96 -3.91 -10.40 2.83
CA ARG A 96 -2.83 -11.39 2.87
C ARG A 96 -1.49 -10.78 3.29
N THR A 97 -1.15 -9.61 2.77
CA THR A 97 0.05 -8.87 3.21
C THR A 97 -0.03 -8.53 4.69
N ALA A 98 -1.19 -8.07 5.17
CA ALA A 98 -1.41 -7.76 6.57
C ALA A 98 -1.25 -9.00 7.48
N GLN A 99 -1.82 -10.14 7.09
CA GLN A 99 -1.64 -11.41 7.80
C GLN A 99 -0.16 -11.81 7.91
N LEU A 100 0.59 -11.67 6.82
CA LEU A 100 2.03 -12.00 6.81
C LEU A 100 2.88 -11.04 7.65
N LEU A 101 2.45 -9.78 7.80
CA LEU A 101 3.10 -8.81 8.67
C LEU A 101 2.84 -9.06 10.15
N GLY A 102 1.81 -9.85 10.49
CA GLY A 102 1.46 -10.16 11.87
C GLY A 102 0.15 -9.53 12.33
N MET A 103 -0.84 -9.37 11.42
CA MET A 103 -2.21 -9.09 11.83
C MET A 103 -2.75 -10.29 12.62
N ASP A 104 -2.53 -10.28 13.92
CA ASP A 104 -3.13 -11.23 14.83
C ASP A 104 -4.60 -10.88 15.01
N ARG A 105 -5.47 -11.89 14.88
CA ARG A 105 -6.86 -11.74 15.29
C ARG A 105 -6.88 -11.57 16.82
N VAL A 106 -6.95 -10.33 17.28
CA VAL A 106 -7.23 -10.04 18.69
C VAL A 106 -8.71 -10.35 18.93
N MET A 107 -9.00 -11.46 19.60
CA MET A 107 -10.33 -11.72 20.12
C MET A 107 -10.66 -10.60 21.11
N LYS A 108 -11.76 -9.88 20.91
CA LYS A 108 -12.26 -8.99 21.96
C LYS A 108 -12.58 -9.85 23.16
N ASP A 109 -12.09 -9.46 24.34
CA ASP A 109 -12.48 -10.07 25.61
C ASP A 109 -14.00 -9.95 25.77
N ALA A 110 -14.74 -10.99 25.37
CA ALA A 110 -16.14 -11.16 25.66
C ALA A 110 -16.23 -11.87 27.01
N ASN A 111 -15.75 -11.21 28.06
CA ASN A 111 -15.71 -11.81 29.40
C ASN A 111 -17.06 -11.71 30.12
N ASP A 112 -18.09 -11.16 29.49
CA ASP A 112 -19.44 -11.12 30.05
C ASP A 112 -20.53 -11.09 28.96
N LEU A 113 -21.40 -12.10 28.97
CA LEU A 113 -22.55 -12.23 28.07
C LEU A 113 -23.60 -11.15 28.38
N ASP A 114 -23.73 -10.74 29.63
CA ASP A 114 -24.71 -9.74 30.05
C ASP A 114 -24.32 -8.34 29.53
N ALA A 115 -23.04 -8.00 29.56
CA ALA A 115 -22.51 -6.78 28.95
C ALA A 115 -22.72 -6.74 27.41
N TYR A 116 -22.63 -7.89 26.73
CA TYR A 116 -22.86 -7.99 25.29
C TYR A 116 -24.34 -7.79 24.92
N ILE A 117 -25.26 -8.31 25.74
CA ILE A 117 -26.71 -8.15 25.54
C ILE A 117 -27.15 -6.71 25.82
N ALA A 118 -26.60 -6.07 26.86
CA ALA A 118 -26.93 -4.70 27.24
C ALA A 118 -26.53 -3.65 26.20
N GLY A 119 -25.45 -3.87 25.42
CA GLY A 119 -24.99 -2.95 24.38
C GLY A 119 -25.71 -3.06 23.03
N ARG A 120 -26.69 -3.95 22.89
CA ARG A 120 -27.40 -4.23 21.63
C ARG A 120 -28.88 -3.79 21.62
N ALA A 121 -29.40 -3.30 22.75
CA ALA A 121 -30.70 -2.65 22.87
C ALA A 121 -30.61 -1.15 22.54
#